data_AF-A0A7J5Y8R5-F1
#
_entry.id   AF-A0A7J5Y8R5-F1
#
_cell.length_a   1.000
_cell.length_b   1.000
_cell.length_c   1.000
_cell.angle_alpha   90.00
_cell.angle_beta   90.00
_cell.angle_gamma   90.00
#
_symmetry.space_group_name_H-M   'P 1'
#
loop_
_entity.id
_entity.type
_entity.pdbx_description
1 polymer ?
#
loop_
_entity_poly.entity_id
_entity_poly.type
_entity_poly.pdbx_seq_one_letter_code
_entity_poly.pdbx_strand_id
1 'polypeptide(L)'
;MQGYVDCHCHISSKDFDKDLEEVVESSKQAGLLAILAVAEHAGEFEKIIELSQSFIFPCLGVHPVQGVSPEQQRGASLQVRNEPRNVVVSAEFISRVKGVSLQTVMDVTTQNALRLFPKITSKLRPETDPKHLVTFNTVYNQTRCKKKEISASQTWTVCR
;
A
#
# COMPACT_ATOMS: atom_id res chain seq x y z
N MET A 1 -4.88 -15.80 20.85
CA MET A 1 -5.56 -16.29 19.63
C MET A 1 -4.47 -16.61 18.63
N GLN A 2 -4.42 -17.85 18.13
CA GLN A 2 -3.40 -18.28 17.18
C GLN A 2 -4.08 -18.37 15.80
N GLY A 3 -3.56 -17.65 14.82
CA GLY A 3 -4.14 -17.53 13.49
C GLY A 3 -3.17 -16.77 12.57
N TYR A 4 -3.49 -16.72 11.28
CA TYR A 4 -2.61 -16.16 10.25
C TYR A 4 -3.15 -14.81 9.75
N VAL A 5 -2.26 -13.92 9.31
CA VAL A 5 -2.64 -12.71 8.57
C VAL A 5 -2.15 -12.88 7.16
N ASP A 6 -3.06 -12.79 6.19
CA ASP A 6 -2.65 -12.67 4.79
C ASP A 6 -2.17 -11.23 4.58
N CYS A 7 -0.86 -11.07 4.44
CA CYS A 7 -0.22 -9.77 4.33
C CYS A 7 -0.18 -9.21 2.91
N HIS A 8 -0.65 -9.96 1.90
CA HIS A 8 -0.66 -9.50 0.51
C HIS A 8 -1.70 -10.28 -0.30
N CYS A 9 -2.90 -9.71 -0.48
CA CYS A 9 -3.97 -10.33 -1.23
C CYS A 9 -4.60 -9.36 -2.23
N HIS A 10 -4.72 -9.77 -3.49
CA HIS A 10 -5.45 -9.04 -4.54
C HIS A 10 -6.95 -9.39 -4.52
N ILE A 11 -7.57 -9.30 -3.33
CA ILE A 11 -8.97 -9.66 -3.09
C ILE A 11 -9.96 -8.77 -3.88
N SER A 12 -9.49 -7.62 -4.38
CA SER A 12 -10.24 -6.74 -5.29
C SER A 12 -10.23 -7.19 -6.76
N SER A 13 -9.49 -8.26 -7.12
CA SER A 13 -9.47 -8.80 -8.49
C SER A 13 -10.87 -9.17 -8.96
N LYS A 14 -11.11 -9.04 -10.28
CA LYS A 14 -12.35 -9.49 -10.93
C LYS A 14 -12.57 -10.99 -10.81
N ASP A 15 -11.51 -11.75 -10.57
CA ASP A 15 -11.57 -13.20 -10.37
C ASP A 15 -12.46 -13.58 -9.17
N PHE A 16 -12.63 -12.68 -8.19
CA PHE A 16 -13.43 -12.88 -6.99
C PHE A 16 -14.83 -12.22 -7.05
N ASP A 17 -15.21 -11.57 -8.16
CA ASP A 17 -16.46 -10.77 -8.22
C ASP A 17 -17.73 -11.61 -7.98
N LYS A 18 -17.66 -12.93 -8.20
CA LYS A 18 -18.82 -13.83 -8.10
C LYS A 18 -18.96 -14.51 -6.73
N ASP A 19 -17.87 -14.62 -5.99
CA ASP A 19 -17.75 -15.48 -4.80
C ASP A 19 -16.97 -14.82 -3.65
N LEU A 20 -16.73 -13.51 -3.73
CA LEU A 20 -16.00 -12.74 -2.71
C LEU A 20 -16.45 -13.02 -1.27
N GLU A 21 -17.76 -13.02 -1.01
CA GLU A 21 -18.28 -13.25 0.35
C GLU A 21 -17.97 -14.67 0.84
N GLU A 22 -18.08 -15.67 -0.04
CA GLU A 22 -17.74 -17.06 0.26
C GLU A 22 -16.24 -17.23 0.53
N VAL A 23 -15.40 -16.58 -0.29
CA VAL A 23 -13.94 -16.57 -0.11
C VAL A 23 -13.54 -15.94 1.22
N VAL A 24 -14.17 -14.81 1.59
CA VAL A 24 -13.90 -14.13 2.86
C VAL A 24 -14.33 -15.00 4.05
N GLU A 25 -15.49 -15.64 3.97
CA GLU A 25 -15.97 -16.51 5.05
C GLU A 25 -15.12 -17.78 5.19
N SER A 26 -14.79 -18.41 4.05
CA SER A 26 -13.88 -19.56 4.01
C SER A 26 -12.50 -19.22 4.59
N SER A 27 -12.01 -18.01 4.33
CA SER A 27 -10.73 -17.51 4.88
C SER A 27 -10.77 -17.43 6.42
N LYS A 28 -11.87 -16.90 6.98
CA LYS A 28 -12.05 -16.85 8.44
C LYS A 28 -12.12 -18.25 9.04
N GLN A 29 -12.87 -19.16 8.42
CA GLN A 29 -13.00 -20.55 8.87
C GLN A 29 -11.67 -21.31 8.80
N ALA A 30 -10.82 -20.98 7.83
CA ALA A 30 -9.46 -21.51 7.72
C ALA A 30 -8.47 -20.92 8.76
N GLY A 31 -8.90 -19.98 9.59
CA GLY A 31 -8.12 -19.41 10.69
C GLY A 31 -7.33 -18.15 10.33
N LEU A 32 -7.68 -17.45 9.24
CA LEU A 32 -7.17 -16.10 9.00
C LEU A 32 -7.79 -15.12 9.99
N LEU A 33 -6.97 -14.18 10.48
CA LEU A 33 -7.35 -13.12 11.39
C LEU A 33 -7.64 -11.81 10.66
N ALA A 34 -6.98 -11.60 9.51
CA ALA A 34 -7.12 -10.42 8.68
C ALA A 34 -6.54 -10.69 7.28
N ILE A 35 -7.03 -9.92 6.30
CA ILE A 35 -6.49 -9.85 4.93
C ILE A 35 -6.04 -8.42 4.65
N LEU A 36 -4.85 -8.25 4.09
CA LEU A 36 -4.38 -6.97 3.56
C LEU A 36 -4.67 -6.90 2.06
N ALA A 37 -5.69 -6.13 1.68
CA ALA A 37 -6.11 -5.93 0.30
C ALA A 37 -5.19 -4.94 -0.43
N VAL A 38 -4.38 -5.43 -1.37
CA VAL A 38 -3.36 -4.63 -2.07
C VAL A 38 -3.84 -4.21 -3.45
N ALA A 39 -3.72 -2.90 -3.72
CA ALA A 39 -3.94 -2.36 -5.05
C ALA A 39 -2.78 -2.69 -6.00
N GLU A 40 -3.10 -3.06 -7.23
CA GLU A 40 -2.16 -3.10 -8.36
C GLU A 40 -2.08 -1.71 -9.02
N HIS A 41 -3.22 -1.06 -9.21
CA HIS A 41 -3.32 0.25 -9.84
C HIS A 41 -4.36 1.17 -9.18
N ALA A 42 -4.22 2.48 -9.38
CA ALA A 42 -5.09 3.50 -8.76
C ALA A 42 -6.59 3.31 -9.03
N GLY A 43 -6.96 2.67 -10.15
CA GLY A 43 -8.36 2.35 -10.48
C GLY A 43 -9.05 1.37 -9.50
N GLU A 44 -8.30 0.66 -8.65
CA GLU A 44 -8.87 -0.26 -7.65
C GLU A 44 -9.10 0.39 -6.30
N PHE A 45 -8.64 1.63 -6.09
CA PHE A 45 -8.63 2.23 -4.76
C PHE A 45 -10.03 2.36 -4.16
N GLU A 46 -11.02 2.77 -4.95
CA GLU A 46 -12.42 2.86 -4.47
C GLU A 46 -12.95 1.49 -4.04
N LYS A 47 -12.80 0.47 -4.89
CA LYS A 47 -13.21 -0.91 -4.57
C LYS A 47 -12.54 -1.42 -3.29
N ILE A 48 -11.23 -1.19 -3.13
CA ILE A 48 -10.50 -1.62 -1.92
C ILE A 48 -11.01 -0.90 -0.66
N ILE A 49 -11.37 0.38 -0.75
CA ILE A 49 -11.99 1.09 0.38
C ILE A 49 -13.39 0.55 0.68
N GLU A 50 -14.21 0.28 -0.34
CA GLU A 50 -15.53 -0.33 -0.16
C GLU A 50 -15.42 -1.70 0.52
N LEU A 51 -14.42 -2.49 0.15
CA LEU A 51 -14.11 -3.78 0.77
C LEU A 51 -13.54 -3.67 2.19
N SER A 52 -13.03 -2.50 2.60
CA SER A 52 -12.37 -2.32 3.89
C SER A 52 -13.34 -2.38 5.08
N GLN A 53 -13.69 -3.61 5.45
CA GLN A 53 -14.50 -3.95 6.62
C GLN A 53 -13.62 -4.56 7.72
N SER A 54 -14.21 -4.97 8.85
CA SER A 54 -13.51 -5.44 10.06
C SER A 54 -12.47 -6.57 9.87
N PHE A 55 -12.46 -7.25 8.71
CA PHE A 55 -11.54 -8.33 8.37
C PHE A 55 -10.55 -7.99 7.24
N ILE A 56 -10.87 -6.97 6.42
CA ILE A 56 -10.10 -6.60 5.23
C ILE A 56 -9.50 -5.21 5.46
N PHE A 57 -8.17 -5.13 5.46
CA PHE A 57 -7.43 -3.90 5.66
C PHE A 57 -6.93 -3.38 4.31
N PRO A 58 -7.16 -2.10 3.99
CA PRO A 58 -6.82 -1.56 2.68
C PRO A 58 -5.33 -1.24 2.60
N CYS A 59 -4.74 -1.56 1.45
CA CYS A 59 -3.37 -1.25 1.12
C CYS A 59 -3.27 -0.53 -0.23
N LEU A 60 -3.13 0.79 -0.15
CA LEU A 60 -3.15 1.67 -1.31
C LEU A 60 -1.72 1.94 -1.77
N GLY A 61 -1.44 1.63 -3.01
CA GLY A 61 -0.14 1.82 -3.64
C GLY A 61 -0.29 1.75 -5.15
N VAL A 62 0.60 2.43 -5.87
CA VAL A 62 0.66 2.32 -7.33
C VAL A 62 1.92 1.55 -7.68
N HIS A 63 1.75 0.44 -8.40
CA HIS A 63 2.87 -0.32 -8.93
C HIS A 63 3.63 0.53 -9.96
N PRO A 64 4.98 0.59 -9.96
CA PRO A 64 5.71 1.16 -11.09
C PRO A 64 5.38 0.42 -12.39
N VAL A 65 5.52 1.12 -13.52
CA VAL A 65 5.07 0.78 -14.90
C VAL A 65 3.66 1.30 -15.21
N GLN A 66 3.59 2.49 -15.80
CA GLN A 66 2.45 2.94 -16.59
C GLN A 66 2.90 2.94 -18.05
N GLY A 67 2.33 2.05 -18.86
CA GLY A 67 2.70 1.88 -20.27
C GLY A 67 1.89 0.83 -21.02
N VAL A 68 1.03 0.06 -20.34
CA VAL A 68 0.06 -0.85 -20.96
C VAL A 68 -1.35 -0.53 -20.44
N SER A 69 -2.38 -0.96 -21.16
CA SER A 69 -3.77 -0.71 -20.77
C SER A 69 -4.06 -1.32 -19.39
N PRO A 70 -4.98 -0.72 -18.59
CA PRO A 70 -5.34 -1.19 -17.24
C PRO A 70 -5.76 -2.67 -17.18
N GLU A 71 -6.17 -3.24 -18.30
CA GLU A 71 -6.68 -4.61 -18.42
C GLU A 71 -5.57 -5.67 -18.55
N GLN A 72 -4.32 -5.28 -18.83
CA GLN A 72 -3.27 -6.20 -19.26
C GLN A 72 -2.11 -6.38 -18.27
N GLN A 73 -2.16 -5.70 -17.11
CA GLN A 73 -0.98 -5.53 -16.29
C GLN A 73 -1.08 -6.22 -14.93
N ARG A 74 -0.74 -7.50 -14.90
CA ARG A 74 -0.60 -8.28 -13.66
C ARG A 74 0.87 -8.31 -13.23
N GLY A 75 1.29 -7.30 -12.45
CA GLY A 75 2.59 -7.26 -11.77
C GLY A 75 3.68 -6.35 -12.35
N ALA A 76 4.83 -6.33 -11.67
CA ALA A 76 6.01 -5.55 -12.05
C ALA A 76 6.60 -5.98 -13.39
N SER A 77 6.66 -5.09 -14.37
CA SER A 77 7.64 -5.26 -15.44
C SER A 77 9.02 -5.09 -14.83
N LEU A 78 9.91 -6.07 -15.06
CA LEU A 78 11.28 -6.12 -14.55
C LEU A 78 12.13 -4.87 -14.87
N GLN A 79 11.64 -4.00 -15.77
CA GLN A 79 12.36 -2.86 -16.30
C GLN A 79 11.95 -1.49 -15.72
N VAL A 80 10.91 -1.40 -14.88
CA VAL A 80 10.50 -0.10 -14.34
C VAL A 80 10.72 -0.04 -12.85
N ARG A 81 11.53 0.95 -12.48
CA ARG A 81 11.86 1.25 -11.11
C ARG A 81 10.67 1.86 -10.40
N ASN A 82 10.49 1.45 -9.16
CA ASN A 82 9.58 2.09 -8.24
C ASN A 82 10.08 3.50 -7.89
N GLU A 83 9.45 4.53 -8.46
CA GLU A 83 9.84 5.91 -8.21
C GLU A 83 9.05 6.51 -7.05
N PRO A 84 9.72 7.11 -6.06
CA PRO A 84 9.06 7.67 -4.88
C PRO A 84 7.98 8.73 -5.18
N ARG A 85 8.02 9.35 -6.36
CA ARG A 85 7.00 10.32 -6.81
C ARG A 85 5.58 9.74 -6.88
N ASN A 86 5.42 8.43 -7.07
CA ASN A 86 4.10 7.81 -7.23
C ASN A 86 3.31 7.74 -5.93
N VAL A 87 3.96 7.93 -4.77
CA VAL A 87 3.29 7.96 -3.45
C VAL A 87 2.23 9.06 -3.37
N VAL A 88 2.42 10.16 -4.11
CA VAL A 88 1.48 11.29 -4.11
C VAL A 88 0.08 10.84 -4.57
N VAL A 89 -0.02 9.87 -5.49
CA VAL A 89 -1.32 9.36 -5.97
C VAL A 89 -2.13 8.73 -4.84
N SER A 90 -1.48 7.92 -4.01
CA SER A 90 -2.12 7.33 -2.82
C SER A 90 -2.48 8.39 -1.78
N ALA A 91 -1.60 9.38 -1.56
CA ALA A 91 -1.84 10.45 -0.59
C ALA A 91 -3.00 11.37 -1.00
N GLU A 92 -3.12 11.72 -2.29
CA GLU A 92 -4.25 12.48 -2.85
C GLU A 92 -5.57 11.71 -2.70
N PHE A 93 -5.55 10.40 -2.97
CA PHE A 93 -6.73 9.56 -2.77
C PHE A 93 -7.16 9.53 -1.30
N ILE A 94 -6.21 9.33 -0.36
CA ILE A 94 -6.49 9.33 1.08
C ILE A 94 -7.05 10.70 1.51
N SER A 95 -6.46 11.79 1.02
CA SER A 95 -6.92 13.16 1.27
C SER A 95 -8.39 13.33 0.87
N ARG A 96 -8.76 12.85 -0.32
CA ARG A 96 -10.14 12.88 -0.83
C ARG A 96 -11.09 12.08 0.05
N VAL A 97 -10.77 10.81 0.32
CA VAL A 97 -11.65 9.90 1.10
C VAL A 97 -11.83 10.38 2.54
N LYS A 98 -10.78 10.94 3.14
CA LYS A 98 -10.80 11.40 4.54
C LYS A 98 -11.29 12.83 4.71
N GLY A 99 -11.45 13.61 3.64
CA GLY A 99 -11.86 15.02 3.72
C GLY A 99 -10.82 15.91 4.41
N VAL A 100 -9.53 15.58 4.31
CA VAL A 100 -8.43 16.34 4.92
C VAL A 100 -7.46 16.82 3.83
N SER A 101 -6.65 17.83 4.12
CA SER A 101 -5.68 18.33 3.13
C SER A 101 -4.59 17.28 2.82
N LEU A 102 -4.04 17.33 1.61
CA LEU A 102 -2.88 16.51 1.23
C LEU A 102 -1.72 16.69 2.22
N GLN A 103 -1.45 17.93 2.64
CA GLN A 103 -0.41 18.23 3.62
C GLN A 103 -0.67 17.51 4.95
N THR A 104 -1.91 17.49 5.42
CA THR A 104 -2.30 16.75 6.64
C THR A 104 -2.02 15.27 6.51
N VAL A 105 -2.33 14.65 5.36
CA VAL A 105 -2.00 13.24 5.10
C VAL A 105 -0.49 13.02 5.17
N MET A 106 0.29 13.89 4.54
CA MET A 106 1.76 13.80 4.52
C MET A 106 2.35 13.96 5.92
N ASP A 107 1.86 14.91 6.71
CA ASP A 107 2.34 15.17 8.07
C ASP A 107 2.02 13.99 9.01
N VAL A 108 0.79 13.50 9.00
CA VAL A 108 0.35 12.38 9.86
C VAL A 108 1.11 11.10 9.50
N THR A 109 1.22 10.78 8.21
CA THR A 109 1.95 9.59 7.77
C THR A 109 3.45 9.68 8.11
N THR A 110 4.04 10.86 7.98
CA THR A 110 5.42 11.13 8.38
C THR A 110 5.60 10.96 9.89
N GLN A 111 4.73 11.55 10.70
CA GLN A 111 4.78 11.43 12.16
C GLN A 111 4.62 9.97 12.62
N ASN A 112 3.72 9.22 11.98
CA ASN A 112 3.55 7.78 12.24
C ASN A 112 4.83 7.00 11.94
N ALA A 113 5.47 7.26 10.80
CA ALA A 113 6.73 6.63 10.43
C ALA A 113 7.85 6.98 11.42
N LEU A 114 7.98 8.24 11.83
CA LEU A 114 8.98 8.67 12.83
C LEU A 114 8.74 8.03 14.20
N ARG A 115 7.47 7.87 14.61
CA ARG A 115 7.11 7.18 15.85
C ARG A 115 7.53 5.70 15.84
N LEU A 116 7.34 5.03 14.71
CA LEU A 116 7.68 3.61 14.54
C LEU A 116 9.18 3.38 14.32
N PHE A 117 9.84 4.32 13.65
CA PHE A 117 11.25 4.23 13.24
C PHE A 117 12.05 5.43 13.74
N PRO A 118 12.19 5.64 15.06
CA PRO A 118 12.83 6.83 15.62
C PRO A 118 14.32 6.97 15.24
N LYS A 119 14.95 5.87 14.80
CA LYS A 119 16.35 5.89 14.31
C LYS A 119 16.48 6.45 12.90
N ILE A 120 15.40 6.60 12.13
CA ILE A 120 15.45 7.13 10.76
C ILE A 120 15.88 8.59 10.77
N THR A 121 15.52 9.35 11.81
CA THR A 121 15.82 10.79 11.98
C THR A 121 17.32 11.08 11.94
N SER A 122 18.14 10.17 12.50
CA SER A 122 19.61 10.28 12.47
C SER A 122 20.22 10.11 11.06
N LYS A 123 19.43 9.64 10.10
CA LYS A 123 19.84 9.40 8.70
C LYS A 123 19.16 10.35 7.71
N LEU A 124 18.24 11.19 8.17
CA LEU A 124 17.64 12.24 7.34
C LEU A 124 18.70 13.32 7.12
N ARG A 125 18.85 13.77 5.88
CA ARG A 125 19.70 14.93 5.60
C ARG A 125 19.00 16.19 6.11
N PRO A 126 19.71 17.22 6.58
CA PRO A 126 19.09 18.49 7.00
C PRO A 126 18.25 19.12 5.88
N GLU A 127 18.65 18.89 4.62
CA GLU A 127 18.00 19.38 3.39
C GLU A 127 16.73 18.59 2.99
N THR A 128 16.35 17.54 3.72
CA THR A 128 15.24 16.68 3.30
C THR A 128 13.93 17.40 3.58
N ASP A 129 13.36 18.02 2.54
CA ASP A 129 12.00 18.58 2.54
C ASP A 129 11.02 17.56 3.17
N PRO A 130 10.11 17.96 4.08
CA PRO A 130 9.02 17.10 4.55
C PRO A 130 8.25 16.37 3.42
N LYS A 131 8.19 16.97 2.21
CA LYS A 131 7.63 16.32 1.02
C LYS A 131 8.44 15.09 0.55
N HIS A 132 9.71 15.02 0.91
CA HIS A 132 10.61 13.88 0.68
C HIS A 132 10.62 12.89 1.87
N LEU A 133 9.96 13.18 3.00
CA LEU A 133 9.83 12.21 4.11
C LEU A 133 8.77 11.14 3.82
N VAL A 134 7.73 11.52 3.08
CA VAL A 134 6.72 10.61 2.52
C VAL A 134 7.37 9.52 1.65
N THR A 135 8.51 9.82 1.05
CA THR A 135 9.26 8.89 0.21
C THR A 135 10.26 8.02 0.99
N PHE A 136 10.59 8.36 2.24
CA PHE A 136 11.55 7.58 3.03
C PHE A 136 10.99 6.26 3.56
N ASN A 137 9.70 6.17 3.89
CA ASN A 137 9.12 4.89 4.34
C ASN A 137 9.12 3.84 3.22
N THR A 138 8.95 4.29 1.97
CA THR A 138 8.98 3.47 0.77
C THR A 138 10.41 3.13 0.32
N VAL A 139 11.37 4.06 0.47
CA VAL A 139 12.77 3.89 0.03
C VAL A 139 13.63 3.14 1.05
N TYR A 140 13.33 3.21 2.35
CA TYR A 140 14.12 2.53 3.38
C TYR A 140 14.02 0.99 3.28
N ASN A 141 12.87 0.45 2.85
CA ASN A 141 12.72 -0.98 2.55
C ASN A 141 13.46 -1.41 1.27
N GLN A 142 13.61 -0.52 0.28
CA GLN A 142 14.32 -0.83 -0.97
C GLN A 142 15.84 -0.84 -0.81
N THR A 143 16.39 0.00 0.06
CA THR A 143 17.86 0.15 0.21
C THR A 143 18.51 -0.91 1.11
N ARG A 144 17.74 -1.60 1.96
CA ARG A 144 18.25 -2.67 2.83
C ARG A 144 18.19 -4.07 2.18
N CYS A 145 17.39 -4.24 1.14
CA CYS A 145 17.21 -5.51 0.43
C CYS A 145 18.30 -5.72 -0.65
N LYS A 146 19.57 -5.75 -0.25
CA LYS A 146 20.65 -6.27 -1.10
C LYS A 146 20.63 -7.80 -1.07
N LYS A 147 19.69 -8.42 -1.79
CA LYS A 147 19.80 -9.75 -2.43
C LYS A 147 18.42 -10.23 -2.92
N LYS A 148 18.33 -10.35 -4.26
CA LYS A 148 17.43 -11.17 -5.08
C LYS A 148 15.91 -11.02 -4.91
N GLU A 149 15.28 -10.57 -6.00
CA GLU A 149 13.93 -10.93 -6.46
C GLU A 149 12.77 -10.63 -5.51
N ILE A 150 12.44 -9.35 -5.32
CA ILE A 150 11.07 -8.95 -4.95
C ILE A 150 10.70 -7.66 -5.68
N SER A 151 9.54 -7.69 -6.36
CA SER A 151 8.84 -6.52 -6.89
C SER A 151 8.64 -5.47 -5.79
N ALA A 152 9.20 -4.27 -5.94
CA ALA A 152 9.01 -3.22 -4.96
C ALA A 152 7.66 -2.52 -5.21
N SER A 153 6.64 -2.80 -4.39
CA SER A 153 5.40 -2.02 -4.34
C SER A 153 5.50 -0.85 -3.34
N GLN A 154 4.89 0.30 -3.63
CA GLN A 154 4.75 1.41 -2.66
C GLN A 154 3.47 1.23 -1.87
N THR A 155 3.45 0.26 -0.98
CA THR A 155 2.21 -0.15 -0.34
C THR A 155 2.01 0.60 0.98
N TRP A 156 0.88 1.30 1.15
CA TRP A 156 0.49 1.96 2.39
C TRP A 156 -0.73 1.30 3.01
N THR A 157 -0.64 0.88 4.27
CA THR A 157 -1.81 0.42 5.03
C THR A 157 -2.54 1.63 5.61
N VAL A 158 -3.80 1.84 5.23
CA VAL A 158 -4.63 2.87 5.86
C VAL A 158 -5.29 2.25 7.09
N CYS A 159 -4.64 2.37 8.25
CA CYS A 159 -5.27 2.01 9.52
C CYS A 159 -6.28 3.11 9.91
N ARG A 160 -7.48 2.68 10.36
CA ARG A 160 -8.50 3.57 10.95
C ARG A 160 -8.03 4.17 12.27
#